data_AF-A0A293M4F6-F1
#
_entry.id   AF-A0A293M4F6-F1
#
_cell.length_a   1.000
_cell.length_b   1.000
_cell.length_c   1.000
_cell.angle_alpha   90.00
_cell.angle_beta   90.00
_cell.angle_gamma   90.00
#
_symmetry.space_group_name_H-M   'P 1'
#
loop_
_entity.id
_entity.type
_entity.pdbx_description
1 polymer ?
#
loop_
_entity_poly.entity_id
_entity_poly.type
_entity_poly.pdbx_seq_one_letter_code
_entity_poly.pdbx_strand_id
1 'polypeptide(L)'
;MIRNESGEKCQVVRRYITRSICEAYHIFCQDNPGVKIGLSKFYSLRPHFVNGSPFRKECICTYCTNCDLCVDAINDASELAFLREALAAMCICTDPSTNGYPGTCDSCPGETVLTPQLLGITDEVEEVDVCLWQAGALTRETLHLDDFVRAVRKGTGMEHIHFCKIHRGSPSKMPKQPLTNA
;
A
#
# COMPACT_ATOMS: atom_id res chain seq x y z
N MET A 1 -1.93 -19.82 4.98
CA MET A 1 -2.68 -20.25 6.18
C MET A 1 -1.71 -20.51 7.30
N ILE A 2 -1.99 -19.99 8.49
CA ILE A 2 -1.18 -20.17 9.70
C ILE A 2 -2.11 -20.72 10.79
N ARG A 3 -1.58 -21.52 11.72
CA ARG A 3 -2.34 -21.96 12.89
C ARG A 3 -2.21 -20.93 14.01
N ASN A 4 -3.33 -20.51 14.60
CA ASN A 4 -3.33 -19.67 15.79
C ASN A 4 -2.88 -20.48 17.03
N GLU A 5 -2.80 -19.81 18.19
CA GLU A 5 -2.43 -20.45 19.47
C GLU A 5 -3.43 -21.54 19.91
N SER A 6 -4.69 -21.49 19.42
CA SER A 6 -5.71 -22.53 19.62
C SER A 6 -5.66 -23.67 18.58
N GLY A 7 -4.72 -23.63 17.62
CA GLY A 7 -4.49 -24.68 16.63
C GLY A 7 -5.37 -24.62 15.36
N GLU A 8 -6.26 -23.64 15.26
CA GLU A 8 -7.18 -23.43 14.15
C GLU A 8 -6.47 -22.75 12.96
N LYS A 9 -6.91 -23.07 11.74
CA LYS A 9 -6.35 -22.48 10.51
C LYS A 9 -6.91 -21.07 10.30
N CYS A 10 -6.06 -20.08 10.35
CA CYS A 10 -6.39 -18.70 10.02
C CYS A 10 -5.80 -18.29 8.67
N GLN A 11 -6.60 -17.55 7.90
CA GLN A 11 -6.12 -16.73 6.79
C GLN A 11 -5.34 -15.57 7.40
N VAL A 12 -4.03 -15.52 7.17
CA VAL A 12 -3.19 -14.41 7.64
C VAL A 12 -2.68 -13.65 6.44
N VAL A 13 -3.00 -12.36 6.42
CA VAL A 13 -2.59 -11.40 5.41
C VAL A 13 -1.07 -11.22 5.45
N ARG A 14 -0.41 -11.22 4.29
CA ARG A 14 1.03 -10.94 4.21
C ARG A 14 1.29 -9.51 4.67
N ARG A 15 2.21 -9.32 5.61
CA ARG A 15 2.61 -7.99 6.11
C ARG A 15 4.01 -7.67 5.63
N TYR A 16 4.35 -6.38 5.54
CA TYR A 16 5.70 -5.93 5.20
C TYR A 16 6.28 -5.13 6.34
N ILE A 17 7.58 -5.28 6.59
CA ILE A 17 8.27 -4.41 7.55
C ILE A 17 8.33 -3.00 6.94
N THR A 18 7.86 -2.00 7.67
CA THR A 18 7.87 -0.59 7.24
C THR A 18 9.19 0.12 7.53
N ARG A 19 10.01 -0.47 8.41
CA ARG A 19 11.37 -0.05 8.77
C ARG A 19 12.40 -0.99 8.15
N SER A 20 13.64 -0.54 8.04
CA SER A 20 14.76 -1.45 7.80
C SER A 20 14.90 -2.44 8.97
N ILE A 21 15.47 -3.61 8.70
CA ILE A 21 15.74 -4.63 9.72
C ILE A 21 16.66 -4.05 10.82
N CYS A 22 17.62 -3.20 10.43
CA CYS A 22 18.54 -2.53 11.34
C CYS A 22 17.83 -1.56 12.30
N GLU A 23 16.92 -0.74 11.79
CA GLU A 23 16.13 0.18 12.64
C GLU A 23 15.24 -0.59 13.61
N ALA A 24 14.56 -1.63 13.14
CA ALA A 24 13.73 -2.48 13.99
C ALA A 24 14.55 -3.17 15.10
N TYR A 25 15.74 -3.66 14.76
CA TYR A 25 16.67 -4.25 15.72
C TYR A 25 17.17 -3.23 16.75
N HIS A 26 17.51 -2.02 16.32
CA HIS A 26 17.99 -0.99 17.23
C HIS A 26 16.94 -0.60 18.27
N ILE A 27 15.70 -0.38 17.83
CA ILE A 27 14.56 -0.11 18.74
C ILE A 27 14.36 -1.28 19.70
N PHE A 28 14.40 -2.52 19.19
CA PHE A 28 14.29 -3.71 20.03
C PHE A 28 15.36 -3.74 21.14
N CYS A 29 16.63 -3.45 20.81
CA CYS A 29 17.71 -3.40 21.80
C CYS A 29 17.56 -2.27 22.81
N GLN A 30 17.03 -1.12 22.39
CA GLN A 30 16.73 0.01 23.29
C GLN A 30 15.61 -0.36 24.28
N ASP A 31 14.54 -0.99 23.79
CA ASP A 31 13.38 -1.37 24.59
C ASP A 31 13.66 -2.61 25.47
N ASN A 32 14.64 -3.44 25.10
CA ASN A 32 14.97 -4.70 25.78
C ASN A 32 16.48 -4.82 26.08
N PRO A 33 17.04 -3.95 26.94
CA PRO A 33 18.49 -3.88 27.18
C PRO A 33 19.08 -5.15 27.80
N GLY A 34 18.26 -5.97 28.47
CA GLY A 34 18.69 -7.25 29.05
C GLY A 34 18.76 -8.42 28.06
N VAL A 35 18.20 -8.26 26.84
CA VAL A 35 18.14 -9.35 25.85
C VAL A 35 19.35 -9.30 24.94
N LYS A 36 20.24 -10.30 25.08
CA LYS A 36 21.38 -10.48 24.17
C LYS A 36 20.97 -11.29 22.95
N ILE A 37 20.57 -10.61 21.89
CA ILE A 37 20.26 -11.23 20.60
C ILE A 37 21.07 -10.54 19.50
N GLY A 38 21.65 -11.30 18.57
CA GLY A 38 22.33 -10.74 17.40
C GLY A 38 21.34 -10.44 16.27
N LEU A 39 21.70 -9.51 15.38
CA LEU A 39 20.87 -9.08 14.23
C LEU A 39 20.35 -10.25 13.39
N SER A 40 21.20 -11.23 13.05
CA SER A 40 20.81 -12.41 12.25
C SER A 40 19.77 -13.27 12.97
N LYS A 41 19.91 -13.43 14.29
CA LYS A 41 18.95 -14.19 15.10
C LYS A 41 17.65 -13.42 15.24
N PHE A 42 17.71 -12.11 15.49
CA PHE A 42 16.54 -11.23 15.51
C PHE A 42 15.76 -11.32 14.19
N TYR A 43 16.45 -11.25 13.06
CA TYR A 43 15.83 -11.38 11.74
C TYR A 43 15.16 -12.75 11.54
N SER A 44 15.77 -13.83 12.03
CA SER A 44 15.18 -15.18 11.94
C SER A 44 13.91 -15.37 12.76
N LEU A 45 13.68 -14.54 13.78
CA LEU A 45 12.46 -14.55 14.60
C LEU A 45 11.29 -13.83 13.92
N ARG A 46 11.51 -13.20 12.77
CA ARG A 46 10.46 -12.56 12.00
C ARG A 46 9.39 -13.60 11.63
N PRO A 47 8.10 -13.33 11.88
CA PRO A 47 7.04 -14.24 11.47
C PRO A 47 7.07 -14.48 9.96
N HIS A 48 6.84 -15.72 9.51
CA HIS A 48 6.95 -16.10 8.10
C HIS A 48 6.00 -15.36 7.16
N PHE A 49 4.92 -14.77 7.68
CA PHE A 49 3.98 -13.93 6.93
C PHE A 49 4.40 -12.47 6.83
N VAL A 50 5.52 -12.08 7.46
CA VAL A 50 6.10 -10.75 7.39
C VAL A 50 7.27 -10.79 6.40
N ASN A 51 7.16 -10.09 5.29
CA ASN A 51 8.23 -9.96 4.31
C ASN A 51 9.11 -8.74 4.61
N GLY A 52 10.40 -8.86 4.29
CA GLY A 52 11.30 -7.72 4.26
C GLY A 52 10.77 -6.73 3.22
N SER A 53 10.76 -5.44 3.58
CA SER A 53 10.22 -4.40 2.72
C SER A 53 10.86 -4.45 1.33
N PRO A 54 10.07 -4.42 0.23
CA PRO A 54 10.60 -4.17 -1.10
C PRO A 54 10.85 -2.66 -1.28
N PHE A 55 11.43 -1.97 -0.29
CA PHE A 55 11.81 -0.56 -0.41
C PHE A 55 12.89 -0.45 -1.49
N ARG A 56 12.46 -0.42 -2.74
CA ARG A 56 13.14 0.27 -3.81
C ARG A 56 12.50 1.65 -3.88
N LYS A 57 13.31 2.71 -3.94
CA LYS A 57 12.81 4.05 -4.22
C LYS A 57 12.02 4.09 -5.53
N GLU A 58 12.34 3.18 -6.44
CA GLU A 58 11.64 2.94 -7.70
C GLU A 58 11.38 1.44 -7.87
N CYS A 59 10.10 1.06 -7.97
CA CYS A 59 9.72 -0.30 -8.33
C CYS A 59 9.56 -0.38 -9.84
N ILE A 60 10.39 -1.17 -10.52
CA ILE A 60 10.33 -1.38 -11.98
C ILE A 60 9.46 -2.58 -12.38
N CYS A 61 8.56 -3.03 -11.51
CA CYS A 61 7.64 -4.09 -11.90
C CYS A 61 6.60 -3.54 -12.87
N THR A 62 6.11 -4.40 -13.77
CA THR A 62 5.06 -4.09 -14.74
C THR A 62 3.88 -3.33 -14.13
N TYR A 63 3.46 -3.69 -12.91
CA TYR A 63 2.37 -2.99 -12.22
C TYR A 63 2.70 -1.54 -11.86
N CYS A 64 3.89 -1.29 -11.31
CA CYS A 64 4.31 0.06 -10.95
C CYS A 64 4.57 0.90 -12.19
N THR A 65 5.23 0.34 -13.20
CA THR A 65 5.44 1.02 -14.48
C THR A 65 4.12 1.33 -15.19
N ASN A 66 3.15 0.40 -15.19
CA ASN A 66 1.83 0.67 -15.76
C ASN A 66 1.05 1.71 -14.96
N CYS A 67 1.24 1.79 -13.64
CA CYS A 67 0.66 2.88 -12.84
C CYS A 67 1.20 4.24 -13.29
N ASP A 68 2.50 4.33 -13.53
CA ASP A 68 3.15 5.57 -13.99
C ASP A 68 2.65 5.95 -15.40
N LEU A 69 2.56 4.98 -16.32
CA LEU A 69 2.00 5.21 -17.66
C LEU A 69 0.52 5.61 -17.64
N CYS A 70 -0.27 5.09 -16.70
CA CYS A 70 -1.64 5.53 -16.48
C CYS A 70 -1.71 6.96 -15.94
N VAL A 71 -0.76 7.38 -15.08
CA VAL A 71 -0.69 8.77 -14.61
C VAL A 71 -0.36 9.71 -15.77
N ASP A 72 0.55 9.33 -16.66
CA ASP A 72 0.87 10.09 -17.86
C ASP A 72 -0.39 10.24 -18.75
N ALA A 73 -1.12 9.15 -18.99
CA ALA A 73 -2.36 9.20 -19.76
C ALA A 73 -3.47 10.02 -19.09
N ILE A 74 -3.57 10.02 -17.75
CA ILE A 74 -4.49 10.92 -17.01
C ILE A 74 -4.10 12.37 -17.29
N ASN A 75 -2.81 12.70 -17.19
CA ASN A 75 -2.33 14.07 -17.39
C ASN A 75 -2.53 14.57 -18.82
N ASP A 76 -2.48 13.67 -19.81
CA ASP A 76 -2.78 14.00 -21.20
C ASP A 76 -4.29 14.19 -21.44
N ALA A 77 -5.14 13.44 -20.73
CA ALA A 77 -6.59 13.46 -20.87
C ALA A 77 -7.31 14.41 -19.89
N SER A 78 -6.59 15.05 -18.97
CA SER A 78 -7.12 15.89 -17.90
C SER A 78 -6.55 17.31 -17.97
N GLU A 79 -7.30 18.29 -17.48
CA GLU A 79 -6.79 19.64 -17.21
C GLU A 79 -5.93 19.69 -15.93
N LEU A 80 -5.85 18.59 -15.16
CA LEU A 80 -5.13 18.48 -13.91
C LEU A 80 -3.78 17.76 -14.10
N ALA A 81 -2.76 18.25 -13.40
CA ALA A 81 -1.48 17.56 -13.28
C ALA A 81 -1.48 16.65 -12.05
N PHE A 82 -1.67 15.35 -12.28
CA PHE A 82 -1.55 14.30 -11.28
C PHE A 82 -0.10 13.84 -11.12
N LEU A 83 0.29 13.73 -9.84
CA LEU A 83 1.43 12.95 -9.43
C LEU A 83 0.97 11.57 -8.97
N ARG A 84 1.83 10.57 -9.16
CA ARG A 84 1.63 9.20 -8.67
C ARG A 84 1.27 9.16 -7.18
N GLU A 85 1.89 10.02 -6.37
CA GLU A 85 1.64 10.11 -4.94
C GLU A 85 0.23 10.61 -4.62
N ALA A 86 -0.31 11.53 -5.43
CA ALA A 86 -1.66 12.05 -5.28
C ALA A 86 -2.69 10.96 -5.59
N LEU A 87 -2.46 10.21 -6.68
CA LEU A 87 -3.29 9.07 -7.04
C LEU A 87 -3.29 8.00 -5.95
N ALA A 88 -2.12 7.66 -5.40
CA ALA A 88 -2.01 6.72 -4.29
C ALA A 88 -2.68 7.24 -3.01
N ALA A 89 -2.59 8.54 -2.71
CA ALA A 89 -3.20 9.14 -1.52
C ALA A 89 -4.73 9.04 -1.53
N MET A 90 -5.37 9.15 -2.70
CA MET A 90 -6.82 8.98 -2.85
C MET A 90 -7.28 7.55 -2.50
N CYS A 91 -6.40 6.56 -2.68
CA CYS A 91 -6.70 5.16 -2.40
C CYS A 91 -6.30 4.71 -0.98
N ILE A 92 -5.76 5.60 -0.14
CA ILE A 92 -5.31 5.26 1.23
C ILE A 92 -6.38 5.67 2.25
N CYS A 93 -6.68 4.77 3.19
CA CYS A 93 -7.54 5.09 4.33
C CYS A 93 -6.89 6.14 5.24
N THR A 94 -7.63 7.20 5.54
CA THR A 94 -7.17 8.33 6.37
C THR A 94 -7.24 8.04 7.87
N ASP A 95 -8.06 7.09 8.31
CA ASP A 95 -8.15 6.62 9.69
C ASP A 95 -7.88 5.10 9.79
N PRO A 96 -6.60 4.69 9.78
CA PRO A 96 -6.23 3.31 10.03
C PRO A 96 -6.34 3.03 11.53
N SER A 97 -7.57 2.94 12.05
CA SER A 97 -7.77 2.32 13.36
C SER A 97 -7.10 0.94 13.33
N THR A 98 -6.46 0.56 14.43
CA THR A 98 -5.44 -0.51 14.54
C THR A 98 -5.86 -1.92 14.06
N ASN A 99 -7.10 -2.09 13.61
CA ASN A 99 -7.71 -3.32 13.09
C ASN A 99 -8.30 -3.21 11.67
N GLY A 100 -7.97 -2.18 10.90
CA GLY A 100 -8.46 -2.02 9.52
C GLY A 100 -7.92 -3.11 8.58
N TYR A 101 -8.61 -4.25 8.51
CA TYR A 101 -8.44 -5.17 7.39
C TYR A 101 -9.05 -4.54 6.13
N PRO A 102 -8.47 -4.76 4.93
CA PRO A 102 -9.11 -4.39 3.68
C PRO A 102 -10.52 -4.99 3.62
N GLY A 103 -11.54 -4.17 3.34
CA GLY A 103 -12.94 -4.60 3.27
C GLY A 103 -13.70 -4.64 4.61
N THR A 104 -13.07 -4.32 5.74
CA THR A 104 -13.75 -4.26 7.06
C THR A 104 -13.78 -2.86 7.67
N CYS A 105 -13.24 -1.86 6.97
CA CYS A 105 -13.27 -0.47 7.40
C CYS A 105 -14.33 0.27 6.57
N ASP A 106 -15.40 0.70 7.25
CA ASP A 106 -16.50 1.45 6.63
C ASP A 106 -16.05 2.84 6.11
N SER A 107 -14.88 3.30 6.56
CA SER A 107 -14.27 4.58 6.16
C SER A 107 -13.21 4.43 5.07
N CYS A 108 -12.94 3.22 4.58
CA CYS A 108 -12.02 3.02 3.47
C CYS A 108 -12.65 3.53 2.16
N PRO A 109 -11.87 4.21 1.30
CA PRO A 109 -12.37 4.74 0.02
C PRO A 109 -12.90 3.66 -0.95
N GLY A 110 -12.54 2.39 -0.74
CA GLY A 110 -13.05 1.27 -1.52
C GLY A 110 -12.54 1.23 -2.95
N GLU A 111 -13.02 0.25 -3.72
CA GLU A 111 -12.57 0.00 -5.10
C GLU A 111 -13.10 1.01 -6.14
N THR A 112 -14.10 1.81 -5.74
CA THR A 112 -14.83 2.70 -6.63
C THR A 112 -14.45 4.17 -6.47
N VAL A 113 -13.48 4.50 -5.62
CA VAL A 113 -13.14 5.90 -5.32
C VAL A 113 -12.62 6.65 -6.55
N LEU A 114 -11.88 5.96 -7.43
CA LEU A 114 -11.33 6.56 -8.64
C LEU A 114 -12.42 6.62 -9.72
N THR A 115 -12.99 7.80 -9.95
CA THR A 115 -13.95 8.09 -11.03
C THR A 115 -13.31 9.04 -12.05
N PRO A 116 -13.81 9.10 -13.31
CA PRO A 116 -13.31 10.05 -14.31
C PRO A 116 -13.26 11.50 -13.79
N GLN A 117 -14.31 11.92 -13.10
CA GLN A 117 -14.42 13.27 -12.56
C GLN A 117 -13.37 13.54 -11.47
N LEU A 118 -13.06 12.54 -10.64
CA LEU A 118 -12.00 12.67 -9.63
C LEU A 118 -10.60 12.72 -10.26
N LEU A 119 -10.43 12.08 -11.42
CA LEU A 119 -9.22 12.16 -12.24
C LEU A 119 -9.17 13.43 -13.10
N GLY A 120 -10.17 14.33 -13.00
CA GLY A 120 -10.25 15.55 -13.80
C GLY A 120 -10.44 15.30 -15.29
N ILE A 121 -10.96 14.13 -15.67
CA ILE A 121 -11.31 13.80 -17.05
C ILE A 121 -12.76 14.25 -17.27
N THR A 122 -12.99 15.08 -18.28
CA THR A 122 -14.30 15.62 -18.61
C THR A 122 -15.20 14.55 -19.24
N ASP A 123 -16.51 14.68 -19.07
CA ASP A 123 -17.50 13.74 -19.64
C ASP A 123 -17.51 13.72 -21.20
N GLU A 124 -16.80 14.66 -21.85
CA GLU A 124 -16.60 14.69 -23.31
C GLU A 124 -15.57 13.67 -23.82
N VAL A 125 -14.74 13.11 -22.93
CA VAL A 125 -13.70 12.14 -23.29
C VAL A 125 -14.29 10.73 -23.21
N GLU A 126 -14.55 10.12 -24.36
CA GLU A 126 -15.04 8.73 -24.42
C GLU A 126 -13.89 7.70 -24.43
N GLU A 127 -12.73 8.09 -24.96
CA GLU A 127 -11.58 7.22 -25.17
C GLU A 127 -10.27 7.91 -24.72
N VAL A 128 -9.35 7.11 -24.20
CA VAL A 128 -8.03 7.56 -23.72
C VAL A 128 -6.96 6.68 -24.34
N ASP A 129 -5.96 7.32 -24.96
CA ASP A 129 -4.75 6.65 -25.42
C ASP A 129 -3.83 6.37 -24.24
N VAL A 130 -3.42 5.12 -24.07
CA VAL A 130 -2.54 4.71 -22.99
C VAL A 130 -1.47 3.74 -23.49
N CYS A 131 -0.28 3.84 -22.91
CA CYS A 131 0.77 2.86 -23.09
C CYS A 131 0.77 1.87 -21.92
N LEU A 132 0.84 0.57 -22.16
CA LEU A 132 0.85 -0.45 -21.11
C LEU A 132 1.92 -1.51 -21.41
N TRP A 133 2.61 -1.98 -20.38
CA TRP A 133 3.40 -3.20 -20.47
C TRP A 133 2.49 -4.42 -20.36
N GLN A 134 2.45 -5.21 -21.43
CA GLN A 134 1.67 -6.44 -21.53
C GLN A 134 2.51 -7.52 -22.23
N ALA A 135 2.48 -8.75 -21.71
CA ALA A 135 3.20 -9.90 -22.27
C ALA A 135 4.70 -9.66 -22.58
N GLY A 136 5.37 -8.78 -21.83
CA GLY A 136 6.79 -8.45 -22.01
C GLY A 136 7.09 -7.39 -23.07
N ALA A 137 6.07 -6.76 -23.66
CA ALA A 137 6.22 -5.65 -24.59
C ALA A 137 5.45 -4.42 -24.10
N LEU A 138 5.90 -3.22 -24.51
CA LEU A 138 5.16 -1.98 -24.34
C LEU A 138 4.21 -1.83 -25.52
N THR A 139 2.91 -1.86 -25.27
CA THR A 139 1.85 -1.66 -26.26
C THR A 139 1.21 -0.29 -26.08
N ARG A 140 0.76 0.33 -27.17
CA ARG A 140 -0.11 1.50 -27.16
C ARG A 140 -1.51 1.02 -27.52
N GLU A 141 -2.48 1.37 -26.70
CA GLU A 141 -3.89 0.98 -26.84
C GLU A 141 -4.77 2.20 -26.59
N THR A 142 -5.88 2.29 -27.33
CA THR A 142 -6.95 3.25 -27.07
C THR A 142 -8.03 2.53 -26.28
N LEU A 143 -8.30 2.99 -25.06
CA LEU A 143 -9.27 2.37 -24.17
C LEU A 143 -10.50 3.27 -24.01
N HIS A 144 -11.68 2.67 -23.97
CA HIS A 144 -12.87 3.37 -23.51
C HIS A 144 -12.66 3.84 -22.06
N LEU A 145 -13.19 5.01 -21.71
CA LEU A 145 -12.94 5.68 -20.42
C LEU A 145 -13.16 4.75 -19.21
N ASP A 146 -14.21 3.93 -19.24
CA ASP A 146 -14.49 2.97 -18.17
C ASP A 146 -13.41 1.88 -18.02
N ASP A 147 -12.87 1.40 -19.14
CA ASP A 147 -11.80 0.41 -19.14
C ASP A 147 -10.46 1.04 -18.75
N PHE A 148 -10.24 2.30 -19.15
CA PHE A 148 -9.10 3.09 -18.69
C PHE A 148 -9.12 3.27 -17.17
N VAL A 149 -10.23 3.70 -16.59
CA VAL A 149 -10.38 3.85 -15.13
C VAL A 149 -10.15 2.51 -14.43
N ARG A 150 -10.60 1.40 -15.01
CA ARG A 150 -10.31 0.06 -14.49
C ARG A 150 -8.80 -0.26 -14.52
N ALA A 151 -8.09 0.11 -15.58
CA ALA A 151 -6.65 -0.05 -15.68
C ALA A 151 -5.89 0.80 -14.64
N VAL A 152 -6.31 2.06 -14.41
CA VAL A 152 -5.78 2.93 -13.34
C VAL A 152 -5.97 2.28 -11.96
N ARG A 153 -7.18 1.78 -11.67
CA ARG A 153 -7.51 1.06 -10.43
C ARG A 153 -6.63 -0.18 -10.21
N LYS A 154 -6.31 -0.90 -11.27
CA LYS A 154 -5.40 -2.06 -11.23
C LYS A 154 -3.95 -1.65 -10.97
N GLY A 155 -3.48 -0.58 -11.62
CA GLY A 155 -2.11 -0.04 -11.48
C GLY A 155 -1.83 0.55 -10.09
N THR A 156 -2.83 1.18 -9.47
CA THR A 156 -2.74 1.79 -8.12
C THR A 156 -2.72 0.76 -6.98
N GLY A 157 -2.74 -0.55 -7.30
CA GLY A 157 -2.45 -1.60 -6.32
C GLY A 157 -3.64 -2.02 -5.46
N MET A 158 -4.88 -1.79 -5.90
CA MET A 158 -6.04 -2.38 -5.21
C MET A 158 -6.04 -3.92 -5.30
N GLU A 159 -5.54 -4.49 -6.40
CA GLU A 159 -5.38 -5.96 -6.56
C GLU A 159 -3.98 -6.46 -6.14
N HIS A 160 -2.98 -5.59 -6.10
CA HIS A 160 -1.58 -5.94 -5.84
C HIS A 160 -1.11 -5.48 -4.46
N ILE A 161 -1.81 -5.92 -3.41
CA ILE A 161 -1.30 -6.03 -2.04
C ILE A 161 -0.88 -4.68 -1.39
N HIS A 162 -1.76 -4.17 -0.52
CA HIS A 162 -1.44 -3.35 0.66
C HIS A 162 -0.82 -1.97 0.46
N PHE A 163 -1.67 -0.98 0.18
CA PHE A 163 -1.43 0.38 0.65
C PHE A 163 -1.82 0.53 2.13
N CYS A 164 -0.96 0.03 3.02
CA CYS A 164 -0.89 0.57 4.38
C CYS A 164 0.30 1.55 4.44
N LYS A 165 0.13 2.76 3.86
CA LYS A 165 0.96 3.90 4.27
C LYS A 165 0.45 4.35 5.65
N ILE A 166 0.86 3.67 6.71
CA ILE A 166 0.74 4.25 8.04
C ILE A 166 1.66 5.47 8.04
N HIS A 167 1.06 6.65 8.04
CA HIS A 167 1.77 7.91 8.26
C HIS A 167 2.70 7.72 9.46
N ARG A 168 3.94 8.20 9.32
CA ARG A 168 4.84 8.35 10.46
C ARG A 168 4.20 9.35 11.42
N GLY A 169 3.31 8.88 12.28
CA GLY A 169 2.87 9.62 13.44
C GLY A 169 4.11 9.86 14.28
N SER A 170 4.52 11.13 14.35
CA SER A 170 5.32 11.63 15.47
C SER A 170 4.74 11.08 16.77
N PRO A 171 5.57 10.76 17.78
CA PRO A 171 5.09 10.08 18.98
C PRO A 171 4.06 10.96 19.71
N SER A 172 2.78 10.72 19.44
CA SER A 172 1.69 11.20 20.28
C SER A 172 1.79 10.40 21.57
N LYS A 173 2.20 11.09 22.63
CA LYS A 173 2.22 10.61 24.01
C LYS A 173 0.95 9.79 24.28
N MET A 174 1.08 8.47 24.44
CA MET A 174 -0.03 7.67 24.95
C MET A 174 -0.33 8.07 26.40
N PRO A 175 -1.61 8.07 26.81
CA PRO A 175 -1.99 8.36 28.18
C PRO A 175 -1.47 7.25 29.10
N LYS A 176 -0.86 7.64 30.21
CA LYS A 176 -0.44 6.75 31.29
C LYS A 176 -1.71 6.08 31.85
N GLN A 177 -1.86 4.77 31.66
CA GLN A 177 -2.81 4.01 32.47
C GLN A 177 -2.27 3.94 33.92
N PRO A 178 -3.12 4.12 34.94
CA PRO A 178 -2.69 4.02 36.33
C PRO A 178 -2.43 2.55 36.68
N LEU A 179 -1.26 2.30 37.25
CA LEU A 179 -0.93 1.07 37.96
C LEU A 179 -1.91 0.92 39.13
N THR A 180 -2.85 -0.02 39.03
CA THR A 180 -3.56 -0.53 40.21
C THR A 180 -2.67 -1.56 40.88
N ASN A 181 -2.13 -1.20 42.04
CA ASN A 181 -1.46 -2.10 42.96
C ASN A 181 -2.50 -3.05 43.59
N ALA A 182 -2.25 -4.36 43.52
CA ALA A 182 -2.56 -5.36 44.55
C ALA A 182 -1.81 -6.66 44.22
#